data_AF-A0A0S8KWZ6-F1
#
_entry.id   AF-A0A0S8KWZ6-F1
#
_cell.length_a   1.000
_cell.length_b   1.000
_cell.length_c   1.000
_cell.angle_alpha   90.00
_cell.angle_beta   90.00
_cell.angle_gamma   90.00
#
_symmetry.space_group_name_H-M   'P 1'
#
loop_
_entity.id
_entity.type
_entity.pdbx_description
1 polymer ?
#
loop_
_entity_poly.entity_id
_entity_poly.type
_entity_poly.pdbx_seq_one_letter_code
_entity_poly.pdbx_strand_id
1 'polypeptide(L)'
;MIDGLHWEAPEKLDMPILNSLIKEGTYIQKSYVIIPHHPTIGDYSMHNSCSFPNPMLHQGTIFIKPENKMIQEAVSTEYKTAFVVNTTAYRSVSRGFTISIMDPSLSDDQVVDQAIRLLENQDINFMRIHLQTPGSMGVSVYSSGPDKPYYRNIWGKESPYAASIENADKLLGQIISYLQGSGKWENTVLIVTSDHGQSDFGWHSLFDEDSWVTPMVFTGPGIARDRELSYFEHTDLAPTIAWLLGVDAPNTDGGAGNAVKEIMKDFDATHYHPPMFIKTINQQIKLYNILHSRMILAIENEGYFSNIVAFMEREPFYHQDRISDWHKAGSTENLIEVNANILKNMQMTLDQSISY
;
A
#
# COMPACT_ATOMS: atom_id res chain seq x y z
N MET A 1 -8.29 4.94 5.12
CA MET A 1 -7.75 3.78 4.38
C MET A 1 -8.84 2.75 4.25
N ILE A 2 -9.09 2.28 3.04
CA ILE A 2 -10.07 1.23 2.72
C ILE A 2 -9.26 0.00 2.34
N ASP A 3 -9.25 -1.06 3.14
CA ASP A 3 -8.44 -2.26 2.89
C ASP A 3 -8.79 -2.88 1.53
N GLY A 4 -7.78 -3.20 0.71
CA GLY A 4 -7.97 -3.86 -0.59
C GLY A 4 -8.74 -3.05 -1.61
N LEU A 5 -8.59 -1.72 -1.64
CA LEU A 5 -9.30 -0.88 -2.63
C LEU A 5 -8.67 -1.04 -4.02
N HIS A 6 -9.34 -1.79 -4.89
CA HIS A 6 -8.96 -1.91 -6.30
C HIS A 6 -8.95 -0.54 -7.00
N TRP A 7 -7.96 -0.27 -7.84
CA TRP A 7 -7.78 1.01 -8.54
C TRP A 7 -8.91 1.38 -9.50
N GLU A 8 -9.56 0.40 -10.11
CA GLU A 8 -10.77 0.60 -10.95
C GLU A 8 -12.08 0.74 -10.15
N ALA A 9 -12.10 0.54 -8.82
CA ALA A 9 -13.33 0.62 -8.04
C ALA A 9 -14.09 1.95 -8.20
N PRO A 10 -13.45 3.13 -8.24
CA PRO A 10 -14.14 4.40 -8.48
C PRO A 10 -14.93 4.47 -9.79
N GLU A 11 -14.49 3.74 -10.83
CA GLU A 11 -15.16 3.68 -12.13
C GLU A 11 -16.21 2.56 -12.19
N LYS A 12 -15.94 1.43 -11.53
CA LYS A 12 -16.76 0.20 -11.64
C LYS A 12 -17.89 0.10 -10.62
N LEU A 13 -17.82 0.80 -9.50
CA LEU A 13 -18.76 0.71 -8.38
C LEU A 13 -19.46 2.04 -8.09
N ASP A 14 -20.57 1.99 -7.35
CA ASP A 14 -21.27 3.20 -6.90
C ASP A 14 -20.49 3.87 -5.76
N MET A 15 -19.54 4.74 -6.13
CA MET A 15 -18.67 5.49 -5.21
C MET A 15 -18.84 7.01 -5.34
N PRO A 16 -20.06 7.56 -5.17
CA PRO A 16 -20.33 8.97 -5.44
C PRO A 16 -19.53 9.92 -4.54
N ILE A 17 -19.20 9.53 -3.31
CA ILE A 17 -18.44 10.38 -2.39
C ILE A 17 -16.99 10.49 -2.86
N LEU A 18 -16.29 9.37 -3.05
CA LEU A 18 -14.91 9.38 -3.54
C LEU A 18 -14.81 10.04 -4.92
N ASN A 19 -15.75 9.77 -5.84
CA ASN A 19 -15.77 10.40 -7.17
C ASN A 19 -15.96 11.92 -7.11
N SER A 20 -16.70 12.44 -6.12
CA SER A 20 -16.77 13.88 -5.89
C SER A 20 -15.42 14.45 -5.43
N LEU A 21 -14.68 13.73 -4.58
CA LEU A 21 -13.36 14.16 -4.10
C LEU A 21 -12.32 14.23 -5.21
N ILE A 22 -12.41 13.37 -6.23
CA ILE A 22 -11.53 13.41 -7.41
C ILE A 22 -11.59 14.80 -8.08
N LYS A 23 -12.78 15.40 -8.18
CA LYS A 23 -12.97 16.74 -8.76
C LYS A 23 -12.54 17.87 -7.83
N GLU A 24 -12.63 17.65 -6.54
CA GLU A 24 -12.27 18.63 -5.51
C GLU A 24 -10.79 18.54 -5.08
N GLY A 25 -9.99 17.67 -5.70
CA GLY A 25 -8.67 17.31 -5.21
C GLY A 25 -7.63 16.99 -6.28
N THR A 26 -6.51 16.45 -5.80
CA THR A 26 -5.50 15.82 -6.65
C THR A 26 -5.67 14.32 -6.59
N TYR A 27 -5.99 13.72 -7.74
CA TYR A 27 -6.24 12.30 -7.91
C TYR A 27 -5.02 11.59 -8.51
N ILE A 28 -4.76 10.39 -8.00
CA ILE A 28 -3.80 9.46 -8.55
C ILE A 28 -4.55 8.16 -8.80
N GLN A 29 -4.80 7.86 -10.07
CA GLN A 29 -5.53 6.64 -10.43
C GLN A 29 -4.75 5.39 -10.03
N LYS A 30 -3.42 5.42 -10.18
CA LYS A 30 -2.53 4.29 -9.87
C LYS A 30 -1.39 4.74 -8.97
N SER A 31 -1.55 4.51 -7.67
CA SER A 31 -0.48 4.56 -6.69
C SER A 31 0.01 3.15 -6.38
N TYR A 32 1.29 3.00 -6.10
CA TYR A 32 1.96 1.70 -6.01
C TYR A 32 2.43 1.42 -4.59
N VAL A 33 2.08 0.24 -4.09
CA VAL A 33 2.63 -0.34 -2.86
C VAL A 33 3.64 -1.43 -3.22
N ILE A 34 4.55 -1.77 -2.31
CA ILE A 34 5.33 -3.01 -2.48
C ILE A 34 4.38 -4.21 -2.51
N ILE A 35 4.77 -5.33 -3.11
CA ILE A 35 3.94 -6.54 -3.14
C ILE A 35 3.37 -6.85 -1.73
N PRO A 36 2.03 -7.01 -1.58
CA PRO A 36 1.40 -7.24 -0.30
C PRO A 36 1.60 -8.68 0.18
N HIS A 37 2.72 -8.89 0.87
CA HIS A 37 3.06 -10.17 1.48
C HIS A 37 3.22 -10.00 2.99
N HIS A 38 2.74 -10.99 3.75
CA HIS A 38 2.79 -11.01 5.20
C HIS A 38 3.51 -12.29 5.67
N PRO A 39 4.84 -12.25 5.85
CA PRO A 39 5.57 -13.34 6.47
C PRO A 39 5.12 -13.54 7.91
N THR A 40 4.76 -14.77 8.27
CA THR A 40 4.35 -15.16 9.62
C THR A 40 5.47 -15.84 10.42
N ILE A 41 6.64 -15.99 9.80
CA ILE A 41 7.86 -16.56 10.39
C ILE A 41 9.08 -15.71 10.00
N GLY A 42 10.19 -15.91 10.73
CA GLY A 42 11.47 -15.25 10.47
C GLY A 42 11.60 -13.85 11.08
N ASP A 43 12.66 -13.14 10.71
CA ASP A 43 13.03 -11.87 11.33
C ASP A 43 11.95 -10.80 11.18
N TYR A 44 11.26 -10.78 10.04
CA TYR A 44 10.19 -9.82 9.78
C TYR A 44 9.05 -9.94 10.80
N SER A 45 8.58 -11.16 11.07
CA SER A 45 7.46 -11.41 11.99
C SER A 45 7.79 -11.15 13.46
N MET A 46 9.08 -11.02 13.81
CA MET A 46 9.49 -10.63 15.17
C MET A 46 9.17 -9.17 15.48
N HIS A 47 9.12 -8.32 14.45
CA HIS A 47 8.97 -6.87 14.61
C HIS A 47 7.71 -6.31 13.96
N ASN A 48 7.16 -7.00 12.96
CA ASN A 48 6.00 -6.55 12.19
C ASN A 48 4.87 -7.58 12.24
N SER A 49 3.64 -7.09 12.36
CA SER A 49 2.42 -7.89 12.54
C SER A 49 1.47 -7.86 11.33
N CYS A 50 1.84 -7.12 10.29
CA CYS A 50 1.06 -6.88 9.08
C CYS A 50 1.94 -7.02 7.82
N SER A 51 1.30 -6.96 6.66
CA SER A 51 1.97 -7.03 5.35
C SER A 51 2.96 -5.89 5.13
N PHE A 52 3.99 -6.12 4.30
CA PHE A 52 5.07 -5.16 4.01
C PHE A 52 4.63 -3.72 3.68
N PRO A 53 3.55 -3.48 2.91
CA PRO A 53 3.12 -2.13 2.59
C PRO A 53 2.87 -1.26 3.81
N ASN A 54 2.36 -1.82 4.90
CA ASN A 54 1.97 -1.06 6.08
C ASN A 54 3.19 -0.41 6.79
N PRO A 55 4.20 -1.15 7.26
CA PRO A 55 5.38 -0.52 7.85
C PRO A 55 6.12 0.38 6.85
N MET A 56 6.22 0.01 5.57
CA MET A 56 6.88 0.86 4.56
C MET A 56 6.18 2.20 4.35
N LEU A 57 4.84 2.18 4.27
CA LEU A 57 4.02 3.40 4.17
C LEU A 57 4.24 4.30 5.39
N HIS A 58 4.23 3.72 6.59
CA HIS A 58 4.41 4.49 7.82
C HIS A 58 5.84 5.02 8.00
N GLN A 59 6.85 4.25 7.58
CA GLN A 59 8.25 4.61 7.69
C GLN A 59 8.72 5.50 6.53
N GLY A 60 8.00 5.49 5.41
CA GLY A 60 8.40 6.21 4.20
C GLY A 60 9.69 5.69 3.57
N THR A 61 9.98 4.39 3.71
CA THR A 61 11.17 3.74 3.13
C THR A 61 10.91 2.27 2.84
N ILE A 62 11.57 1.74 1.80
CA ILE A 62 11.60 0.29 1.53
C ILE A 62 12.58 -0.49 2.41
N PHE A 63 13.44 0.20 3.16
CA PHE A 63 14.46 -0.43 3.99
C PHE A 63 13.97 -0.63 5.41
N ILE A 64 13.19 -1.70 5.63
CA ILE A 64 12.64 -2.03 6.95
C ILE A 64 13.76 -2.44 7.91
N LYS A 65 13.97 -1.62 8.94
CA LYS A 65 14.91 -1.86 10.04
C LYS A 65 14.22 -1.64 11.40
N PRO A 66 14.61 -2.35 12.47
CA PRO A 66 14.00 -2.19 13.80
C PRO A 66 14.01 -0.74 14.34
N GLU A 67 15.06 0.02 14.01
CA GLU A 67 15.28 1.40 14.44
C GLU A 67 14.51 2.46 13.62
N ASN A 68 13.88 2.08 12.51
CA ASN A 68 13.12 3.03 11.69
C ASN A 68 12.00 3.64 12.52
N LYS A 69 11.82 4.94 12.36
CA LYS A 69 10.68 5.66 12.93
C LYS A 69 9.49 5.58 11.98
N MET A 70 8.29 5.69 12.52
CA MET A 70 7.06 5.86 11.75
C MET A 70 6.58 7.31 11.81
N ILE A 71 5.82 7.75 10.82
CA ILE A 71 5.35 9.14 10.72
C ILE A 71 4.62 9.63 11.98
N GLN A 72 3.78 8.78 12.59
CA GLN A 72 3.09 9.13 13.84
C GLN A 72 4.04 9.34 15.02
N GLU A 73 5.24 8.74 15.04
CA GLU A 73 6.25 8.98 16.07
C GLU A 73 6.89 10.36 15.93
N ALA A 74 7.00 10.88 14.69
CA ALA A 74 7.43 12.26 14.46
C ALA A 74 6.31 13.25 14.84
N VAL A 75 5.08 13.00 14.38
CA VAL A 75 3.93 13.90 14.58
C VAL A 75 3.52 13.97 16.05
N SER A 76 3.57 12.86 16.80
CA SER A 76 3.14 12.81 18.20
C SER A 76 4.03 13.58 19.19
N THR A 77 5.17 14.10 18.73
CA THR A 77 6.02 14.98 19.55
C THR A 77 5.37 16.34 19.81
N GLU A 78 4.53 16.81 18.89
CA GLU A 78 3.88 18.13 18.94
C GLU A 78 2.35 18.03 18.95
N TYR A 79 1.80 16.97 18.38
CA TYR A 79 0.37 16.87 18.06
C TYR A 79 -0.28 15.62 18.64
N LYS A 80 -1.61 15.67 18.88
CA LYS A 80 -2.35 14.44 19.22
C LYS A 80 -2.65 13.66 17.95
N THR A 81 -2.36 12.36 18.01
CA THR A 81 -2.53 11.43 16.91
C THR A 81 -3.45 10.27 17.28
N ALA A 82 -4.26 9.80 16.33
CA ALA A 82 -5.20 8.71 16.55
C ALA A 82 -5.14 7.65 15.45
N PHE A 83 -5.30 6.38 15.84
CA PHE A 83 -5.50 5.27 14.91
C PHE A 83 -6.72 4.46 15.33
N VAL A 84 -7.69 4.30 14.42
CA VAL A 84 -8.91 3.53 14.66
C VAL A 84 -9.05 2.46 13.59
N VAL A 85 -9.17 1.20 14.01
CA VAL A 85 -9.28 0.04 13.12
C VAL A 85 -9.96 -1.15 13.80
N ASN A 86 -10.67 -1.96 13.01
CA ASN A 86 -11.38 -3.16 13.44
C ASN A 86 -10.59 -4.46 13.27
N THR A 87 -9.28 -4.43 13.51
CA THR A 87 -8.45 -5.64 13.58
C THR A 87 -7.22 -5.41 14.45
N THR A 88 -6.62 -6.50 14.92
CA THR A 88 -5.36 -6.47 15.69
C THR A 88 -4.12 -6.66 14.82
N ALA A 89 -4.29 -6.92 13.52
CA ALA A 89 -3.20 -7.13 12.57
C ALA A 89 -2.23 -5.93 12.50
N TYR A 90 -2.72 -4.71 12.74
CA TYR A 90 -1.92 -3.48 12.64
C TYR A 90 -1.18 -3.07 13.92
N ARG A 91 -1.05 -3.96 14.90
CA ARG A 91 -0.40 -3.65 16.19
C ARG A 91 1.01 -3.09 16.06
N SER A 92 1.82 -3.63 15.16
CA SER A 92 3.19 -3.14 14.92
C SER A 92 3.24 -1.69 14.41
N VAL A 93 2.28 -1.29 13.57
CA VAL A 93 2.19 0.05 13.00
C VAL A 93 1.37 1.03 13.84
N SER A 94 0.85 0.61 15.00
CA SER A 94 0.20 1.51 15.94
C SER A 94 1.19 2.24 16.85
N ARG A 95 2.45 1.81 16.87
CA ARG A 95 3.52 2.43 17.67
C ARG A 95 3.61 3.92 17.32
N GLY A 96 3.60 4.79 18.33
CA GLY A 96 3.69 6.24 18.16
C GLY A 96 2.35 6.98 18.02
N PHE A 97 1.21 6.28 17.88
CA PHE A 97 -0.07 6.96 18.02
C PHE A 97 -0.37 7.29 19.48
N THR A 98 -0.82 8.52 19.76
CA THR A 98 -1.19 8.92 21.14
C THR A 98 -2.47 8.23 21.62
N ILE A 99 -3.36 7.88 20.69
CA ILE A 99 -4.60 7.14 20.93
C ILE A 99 -4.69 6.03 19.88
N SER A 100 -4.95 4.80 20.29
CA SER A 100 -5.20 3.68 19.38
C SER A 100 -6.42 2.88 19.82
N ILE A 101 -7.38 2.73 18.92
CA ILE A 101 -8.53 1.84 19.06
C ILE A 101 -8.34 0.73 18.03
N MET A 102 -8.00 -0.47 18.53
CA MET A 102 -7.82 -1.69 17.75
C MET A 102 -8.74 -2.76 18.33
N ASP A 103 -9.94 -2.88 17.78
CA ASP A 103 -10.97 -3.76 18.32
C ASP A 103 -11.64 -4.57 17.20
N PRO A 104 -11.35 -5.88 17.10
CA PRO A 104 -11.90 -6.74 16.05
C PRO A 104 -13.40 -7.01 16.20
N SER A 105 -14.04 -6.57 17.29
CA SER A 105 -15.50 -6.67 17.44
C SER A 105 -16.26 -5.55 16.75
N LEU A 106 -15.58 -4.48 16.30
CA LEU A 106 -16.21 -3.34 15.64
C LEU A 106 -16.53 -3.64 14.17
N SER A 107 -17.70 -3.19 13.71
CA SER A 107 -17.93 -3.00 12.27
C SER A 107 -17.19 -1.75 11.74
N ASP A 108 -17.10 -1.63 10.41
CA ASP A 108 -16.57 -0.42 9.77
C ASP A 108 -17.35 0.84 10.17
N ASP A 109 -18.69 0.75 10.29
CA ASP A 109 -19.53 1.84 10.79
C ASP A 109 -19.12 2.26 12.20
N GLN A 110 -18.90 1.29 13.10
CA GLN A 110 -18.48 1.58 14.46
C GLN A 110 -17.05 2.13 14.52
N VAL A 111 -16.16 1.76 13.60
CA VAL A 111 -14.83 2.39 13.44
C VAL A 111 -14.99 3.86 13.10
N VAL A 112 -15.87 4.21 12.16
CA VAL A 112 -16.18 5.61 11.81
C VAL A 112 -16.81 6.36 13.00
N ASP A 113 -17.75 5.75 13.72
CA ASP A 113 -18.35 6.36 14.92
C ASP A 113 -17.31 6.64 16.03
N GLN A 114 -16.33 5.74 16.22
CA GLN A 114 -15.26 5.95 17.19
C GLN A 114 -14.31 7.06 16.74
N ALA A 115 -13.99 7.13 15.43
CA ALA A 115 -13.19 8.21 14.88
C ALA A 115 -13.86 9.58 15.07
N ILE A 116 -15.16 9.69 14.78
CA ILE A 116 -15.94 10.91 15.01
C ILE A 116 -15.93 11.29 16.49
N ARG A 117 -16.20 10.34 17.40
CA ARG A 117 -16.15 10.60 18.85
C ARG A 117 -14.78 11.10 19.32
N LEU A 118 -13.69 10.61 18.73
CA LEU A 118 -12.35 11.14 19.03
C LEU A 118 -12.20 12.59 18.53
N LEU A 119 -12.67 12.90 17.33
CA LEU A 119 -12.63 14.27 16.78
C LEU A 119 -13.49 15.27 17.57
N GLU A 120 -14.58 14.80 18.19
CA GLU A 120 -15.44 15.63 19.06
C GLU A 120 -14.78 15.96 20.39
N ASN A 121 -14.12 14.98 21.00
CA ASN A 121 -13.69 15.06 22.39
C ASN A 121 -12.19 15.34 22.55
N GLN A 122 -11.42 15.27 21.46
CA GLN A 122 -9.98 15.46 21.45
C GLN A 122 -9.57 16.37 20.30
N ASP A 123 -8.51 17.15 20.51
CA ASP A 123 -7.89 17.97 19.48
C ASP A 123 -6.91 17.12 18.65
N ILE A 124 -7.44 16.22 17.82
CA ILE A 124 -6.62 15.33 16.98
C ILE A 124 -6.14 16.08 15.73
N ASN A 125 -4.84 16.06 15.46
CA ASN A 125 -4.23 16.71 14.28
C ASN A 125 -3.80 15.71 13.20
N PHE A 126 -3.60 14.44 13.56
CA PHE A 126 -3.33 13.37 12.60
C PHE A 126 -4.09 12.11 12.98
N MET A 127 -4.95 11.64 12.07
CA MET A 127 -5.77 10.45 12.30
C MET A 127 -5.67 9.48 11.13
N ARG A 128 -5.42 8.21 11.43
CA ARG A 128 -5.61 7.09 10.49
C ARG A 128 -6.91 6.38 10.86
N ILE A 129 -7.83 6.30 9.91
CA ILE A 129 -9.04 5.46 10.00
C ILE A 129 -8.86 4.33 8.99
N HIS A 130 -8.98 3.08 9.42
CA HIS A 130 -8.77 1.92 8.56
C HIS A 130 -9.99 1.00 8.62
N LEU A 131 -10.58 0.74 7.45
CA LEU A 131 -11.77 -0.08 7.27
C LEU A 131 -11.35 -1.45 6.70
N GLN A 132 -11.40 -2.50 7.54
CA GLN A 132 -10.87 -3.84 7.23
C GLN A 132 -11.83 -4.71 6.39
N THR A 133 -13.13 -4.40 6.43
CA THR A 133 -14.16 -5.28 5.85
C THR A 133 -13.94 -5.55 4.36
N PRO A 134 -13.58 -4.57 3.52
CA PRO A 134 -13.49 -4.82 2.08
C PRO A 134 -12.38 -5.80 1.69
N GLY A 135 -11.18 -5.69 2.27
CA GLY A 135 -10.13 -6.70 2.10
C GLY A 135 -10.60 -8.11 2.50
N SER A 136 -11.28 -8.22 3.64
CA SER A 136 -11.86 -9.49 4.12
C SER A 136 -12.92 -10.08 3.17
N MET A 137 -13.72 -9.22 2.54
CA MET A 137 -14.70 -9.63 1.53
C MET A 137 -14.03 -10.03 0.21
N GLY A 138 -12.90 -9.41 -0.15
CA GLY A 138 -12.03 -9.87 -1.24
C GLY A 138 -11.54 -11.30 -1.04
N VAL A 139 -11.16 -11.68 0.19
CA VAL A 139 -10.81 -13.08 0.54
C VAL A 139 -12.01 -14.02 0.40
N SER A 140 -13.19 -13.56 0.77
CA SER A 140 -14.43 -14.33 0.68
C SER A 140 -14.83 -14.60 -0.78
N VAL A 141 -14.61 -13.62 -1.67
CA VAL A 141 -14.77 -13.82 -3.13
C VAL A 141 -13.78 -14.86 -3.65
N TYR A 142 -12.50 -14.76 -3.29
CA TYR A 142 -11.48 -15.74 -3.68
C TYR A 142 -11.83 -17.17 -3.23
N SER A 143 -12.35 -17.30 -2.02
CA SER A 143 -12.68 -18.59 -1.40
C SER A 143 -14.06 -19.14 -1.80
N SER A 144 -14.80 -18.41 -2.64
CA SER A 144 -16.15 -18.80 -3.05
C SER A 144 -16.14 -19.99 -4.01
N GLY A 145 -17.28 -20.67 -4.14
CA GLY A 145 -17.47 -21.77 -5.10
C GLY A 145 -18.09 -21.30 -6.42
N PRO A 146 -18.00 -22.11 -7.50
CA PRO A 146 -18.57 -21.78 -8.81
C PRO A 146 -20.10 -21.64 -8.84
N ASP A 147 -20.80 -22.01 -7.76
CA ASP A 147 -22.22 -21.77 -7.55
C ASP A 147 -22.56 -20.29 -7.28
N LYS A 148 -21.56 -19.49 -6.90
CA LYS A 148 -21.75 -18.06 -6.63
C LYS A 148 -21.59 -17.22 -7.90
N PRO A 149 -22.46 -16.23 -8.13
CA PRO A 149 -22.39 -15.33 -9.29
C PRO A 149 -21.12 -14.46 -9.33
N TYR A 150 -20.42 -14.33 -8.20
CA TYR A 150 -19.15 -13.60 -8.05
C TYR A 150 -17.92 -14.51 -7.95
N TYR A 151 -18.03 -15.81 -8.27
CA TYR A 151 -16.89 -16.71 -8.24
C TYR A 151 -15.76 -16.19 -9.14
N ARG A 152 -14.58 -15.95 -8.53
CA ARG A 152 -13.40 -15.36 -9.20
C ARG A 152 -13.70 -14.02 -9.91
N ASN A 153 -14.66 -13.26 -9.40
CA ASN A 153 -14.99 -11.95 -9.94
C ASN A 153 -15.51 -11.03 -8.84
N ILE A 154 -14.65 -10.14 -8.34
CA ILE A 154 -14.99 -9.15 -7.30
C ILE A 154 -16.07 -8.15 -7.76
N TRP A 155 -16.30 -8.02 -9.07
CA TRP A 155 -17.35 -7.20 -9.68
C TRP A 155 -18.64 -7.98 -9.96
N GLY A 156 -18.65 -9.29 -9.68
CA GLY A 156 -19.79 -10.14 -9.98
C GLY A 156 -21.05 -9.67 -9.26
N LYS A 157 -22.21 -10.05 -9.82
CA LYS A 157 -23.51 -9.74 -9.22
C LYS A 157 -23.54 -10.20 -7.76
N GLU A 158 -24.03 -9.35 -6.86
CA GLU A 158 -24.11 -9.62 -5.42
C GLU A 158 -22.74 -9.92 -4.77
N SER A 159 -21.65 -9.43 -5.35
CA SER A 159 -20.32 -9.55 -4.78
C SER A 159 -20.26 -8.88 -3.40
N PRO A 160 -19.86 -9.60 -2.34
CA PRO A 160 -19.71 -9.02 -1.02
C PRO A 160 -18.58 -7.97 -0.98
N TYR A 161 -17.56 -8.11 -1.85
CA TYR A 161 -16.50 -7.12 -2.00
C TYR A 161 -17.08 -5.79 -2.52
N ALA A 162 -17.81 -5.83 -3.64
CA ALA A 162 -18.40 -4.64 -4.23
C ALA A 162 -19.31 -3.90 -3.22
N ALA A 163 -20.20 -4.63 -2.55
CA ALA A 163 -21.09 -4.08 -1.53
C ALA A 163 -20.32 -3.45 -0.36
N SER A 164 -19.21 -4.04 0.08
CA SER A 164 -18.38 -3.49 1.16
C SER A 164 -17.63 -2.22 0.76
N ILE A 165 -17.18 -2.10 -0.50
CA ILE A 165 -16.55 -0.88 -1.01
C ILE A 165 -17.56 0.26 -1.11
N GLU A 166 -18.77 -0.01 -1.63
CA GLU A 166 -19.86 0.98 -1.66
C GLU A 166 -20.28 1.42 -0.24
N ASN A 167 -20.22 0.51 0.75
CA ASN A 167 -20.43 0.88 2.15
C ASN A 167 -19.30 1.77 2.68
N ALA A 168 -18.04 1.46 2.38
CA ALA A 168 -16.90 2.28 2.77
C ALA A 168 -16.99 3.70 2.17
N ASP A 169 -17.52 3.86 0.96
CA ASP A 169 -17.79 5.18 0.34
C ASP A 169 -18.85 5.97 1.12
N LYS A 170 -19.94 5.32 1.57
CA LYS A 170 -20.95 5.96 2.44
C LYS A 170 -20.35 6.41 3.77
N LEU A 171 -19.52 5.58 4.38
CA LEU A 171 -18.82 5.87 5.63
C LEU A 171 -17.80 7.02 5.49
N LEU A 172 -17.11 7.10 4.36
CA LEU A 172 -16.29 8.26 4.00
C LEU A 172 -17.15 9.55 3.98
N GLY A 173 -18.36 9.48 3.41
CA GLY A 173 -19.32 10.58 3.42
C GLY A 173 -19.73 11.04 4.81
N GLN A 174 -19.85 10.12 5.78
CA GLN A 174 -20.15 10.45 7.17
C GLN A 174 -19.02 11.24 7.84
N ILE A 175 -17.76 10.81 7.66
CA ILE A 175 -16.59 11.55 8.18
C ILE A 175 -16.54 12.96 7.58
N ILE A 176 -16.72 13.09 6.27
CA ILE A 176 -16.70 14.40 5.59
C ILE A 176 -17.83 15.30 6.11
N SER A 177 -19.05 14.75 6.23
CA SER A 177 -20.21 15.49 6.74
C SER A 177 -19.98 16.00 8.16
N TYR A 178 -19.36 15.18 9.03
CA TYR A 178 -18.98 15.60 10.37
C TYR A 178 -17.93 16.71 10.35
N LEU A 179 -16.86 16.58 9.57
CA LEU A 179 -15.81 17.59 9.46
C LEU A 179 -16.36 18.94 8.95
N GLN A 180 -17.30 18.91 7.99
CA GLN A 180 -17.97 20.10 7.49
C GLN A 180 -18.90 20.71 8.55
N GLY A 181 -19.76 19.89 9.18
CA GLY A 181 -20.70 20.36 10.20
C GLY A 181 -20.04 20.89 11.47
N SER A 182 -18.84 20.42 11.79
CA SER A 182 -18.02 20.90 12.92
C SER A 182 -17.09 22.07 12.56
N GLY A 183 -17.07 22.51 11.29
CA GLY A 183 -16.19 23.58 10.82
C GLY A 183 -14.70 23.18 10.73
N LYS A 184 -14.36 21.90 10.89
CA LYS A 184 -12.98 21.38 10.82
C LYS A 184 -12.50 21.15 9.39
N TRP A 185 -13.42 20.99 8.43
CA TRP A 185 -13.11 20.71 7.03
C TRP A 185 -12.15 21.73 6.40
N GLU A 186 -12.38 23.02 6.65
CA GLU A 186 -11.57 24.13 6.10
C GLU A 186 -10.12 24.18 6.62
N ASN A 187 -9.77 23.30 7.57
CA ASN A 187 -8.41 23.14 8.10
C ASN A 187 -7.98 21.66 8.11
N THR A 188 -8.55 20.82 7.23
CA THR A 188 -8.23 19.39 7.16
C THR A 188 -7.79 19.01 5.76
N VAL A 189 -6.62 18.38 5.64
CA VAL A 189 -6.26 17.61 4.44
C VAL A 189 -6.73 16.17 4.65
N LEU A 190 -7.59 15.69 3.75
CA LEU A 190 -8.08 14.32 3.71
C LEU A 190 -7.34 13.54 2.63
N ILE A 191 -6.86 12.35 3.00
CA ILE A 191 -6.21 11.40 2.11
C ILE A 191 -7.02 10.11 2.10
N VAL A 192 -7.53 9.71 0.94
CA VAL A 192 -8.26 8.44 0.76
C VAL A 192 -7.43 7.53 -0.13
N THR A 193 -7.08 6.35 0.37
CA THR A 193 -6.29 5.32 -0.34
C THR A 193 -6.41 3.96 0.36
N SER A 194 -5.61 2.98 -0.04
CA SER A 194 -5.55 1.63 0.51
C SER A 194 -4.12 1.16 0.74
N ASP A 195 -3.91 0.17 1.61
CA ASP A 195 -2.59 -0.37 1.94
C ASP A 195 -2.19 -1.51 1.00
N HIS A 196 -3.13 -2.00 0.20
CA HIS A 196 -2.85 -2.83 -0.96
C HIS A 196 -4.01 -2.80 -1.94
N GLY A 197 -3.77 -3.27 -3.16
CA GLY A 197 -4.82 -3.45 -4.14
C GLY A 197 -5.56 -4.77 -3.93
N GLN A 198 -6.25 -5.22 -4.96
CA GLN A 198 -7.11 -6.39 -4.92
C GLN A 198 -7.09 -7.04 -6.30
N SER A 199 -6.96 -8.36 -6.38
CA SER A 199 -7.11 -9.08 -7.65
C SER A 199 -8.58 -9.14 -8.07
N ASP A 200 -8.85 -9.11 -9.38
CA ASP A 200 -10.17 -9.31 -9.97
C ASP A 200 -10.87 -10.59 -9.48
N PHE A 201 -10.08 -11.63 -9.16
CA PHE A 201 -10.57 -12.91 -8.68
C PHE A 201 -10.62 -13.03 -7.14
N GLY A 202 -10.44 -11.93 -6.41
CA GLY A 202 -10.32 -11.94 -4.95
C GLY A 202 -8.88 -12.18 -4.49
N TRP A 203 -8.61 -11.94 -3.20
CA TRP A 203 -7.26 -11.92 -2.60
C TRP A 203 -6.30 -10.86 -3.21
N HIS A 204 -5.08 -10.78 -2.70
CA HIS A 204 -4.00 -9.93 -3.22
C HIS A 204 -2.77 -10.80 -3.60
N SER A 205 -2.79 -11.35 -4.81
CA SER A 205 -1.75 -12.24 -5.31
C SER A 205 -0.43 -11.51 -5.63
N LEU A 206 0.71 -12.15 -5.33
CA LEU A 206 2.04 -11.61 -5.68
C LEU A 206 2.22 -11.42 -7.20
N PHE A 207 1.54 -12.24 -8.01
CA PHE A 207 1.69 -12.24 -9.46
C PHE A 207 0.75 -11.27 -10.18
N ASP A 208 -0.23 -10.73 -9.48
CA ASP A 208 -1.23 -9.86 -10.09
C ASP A 208 -0.90 -8.40 -9.80
N GLU A 209 -0.80 -7.56 -10.84
CA GLU A 209 -0.46 -6.14 -10.67
C GLU A 209 -1.52 -5.41 -9.87
N ASP A 210 -2.79 -5.78 -10.04
CA ASP A 210 -3.92 -5.15 -9.36
C ASP A 210 -3.87 -5.34 -7.84
N SER A 211 -3.08 -6.29 -7.33
CA SER A 211 -2.85 -6.48 -5.89
C SER A 211 -1.93 -5.44 -5.27
N TRP A 212 -1.12 -4.73 -6.05
CA TRP A 212 -0.15 -3.75 -5.56
C TRP A 212 -0.34 -2.36 -6.19
N VAL A 213 -1.53 -2.11 -6.72
CA VAL A 213 -1.97 -0.82 -7.25
C VAL A 213 -3.26 -0.39 -6.56
N THR A 214 -3.29 0.84 -6.05
CA THR A 214 -4.45 1.41 -5.35
C THR A 214 -4.74 2.81 -5.88
N PRO A 215 -6.00 3.29 -5.83
CA PRO A 215 -6.28 4.68 -6.11
C PRO A 215 -5.90 5.53 -4.89
N MET A 216 -5.64 6.81 -5.12
CA MET A 216 -5.37 7.77 -4.06
C MET A 216 -5.94 9.14 -4.42
N VAL A 217 -6.56 9.80 -3.46
CA VAL A 217 -6.98 11.20 -3.61
C VAL A 217 -6.56 12.01 -2.39
N PHE A 218 -5.98 13.18 -2.66
CA PHE A 218 -5.76 14.23 -1.68
C PHE A 218 -6.81 15.31 -1.91
N THR A 219 -7.42 15.82 -0.84
CA THR A 219 -8.36 16.95 -0.88
C THR A 219 -8.23 17.78 0.39
N GLY A 220 -8.59 19.06 0.33
CA GLY A 220 -8.52 19.98 1.46
C GLY A 220 -7.78 21.28 1.14
N PRO A 221 -7.51 22.10 2.17
CA PRO A 221 -6.90 23.43 2.00
C PRO A 221 -5.54 23.36 1.29
N GLY A 222 -5.39 24.15 0.23
CA GLY A 222 -4.15 24.26 -0.55
C GLY A 222 -3.89 23.12 -1.53
N ILE A 223 -4.60 21.99 -1.44
CA ILE A 223 -4.54 20.91 -2.42
C ILE A 223 -5.09 21.42 -3.77
N ALA A 224 -4.48 21.00 -4.87
CA ALA A 224 -4.99 21.35 -6.20
C ALA A 224 -6.35 20.71 -6.46
N ARG A 225 -7.19 21.35 -7.27
CA ARG A 225 -8.52 20.84 -7.65
C ARG A 225 -8.49 20.34 -9.09
N ASP A 226 -9.25 19.29 -9.38
CA ASP A 226 -9.33 18.63 -10.69
C ASP A 226 -7.94 18.36 -11.30
N ARG A 227 -6.98 17.98 -10.43
CA ARG A 227 -5.62 17.64 -10.84
C ARG A 227 -5.46 16.14 -10.84
N GLU A 228 -4.74 15.63 -11.82
CA GLU A 228 -4.32 14.23 -11.87
C GLU A 228 -2.79 14.15 -11.85
N LEU A 229 -2.25 13.26 -11.02
CA LEU A 229 -0.86 12.82 -11.12
C LEU A 229 -0.83 11.37 -11.61
N SER A 230 0.06 11.08 -12.54
CA SER A 230 0.11 9.78 -13.23
C SER A 230 0.66 8.63 -12.38
N TYR A 231 1.34 8.94 -11.27
CA TYR A 231 2.06 7.95 -10.47
C TYR A 231 2.30 8.43 -9.03
N PHE A 232 2.35 7.50 -8.07
CA PHE A 232 2.72 7.78 -6.68
C PHE A 232 3.22 6.50 -6.02
N GLU A 233 4.26 6.57 -5.19
CA GLU A 233 4.71 5.43 -4.37
C GLU A 233 4.28 5.61 -2.93
N HIS A 234 3.79 4.57 -2.27
CA HIS A 234 3.32 4.71 -0.88
C HIS A 234 4.44 5.05 0.11
N THR A 235 5.70 4.83 -0.25
CA THR A 235 6.87 5.33 0.47
C THR A 235 6.97 6.86 0.48
N ASP A 236 6.36 7.55 -0.48
CA ASP A 236 6.30 9.01 -0.53
C ASP A 236 5.23 9.58 0.41
N LEU A 237 4.33 8.76 0.95
CA LEU A 237 3.20 9.23 1.76
C LEU A 237 3.64 9.79 3.12
N ALA A 238 4.51 9.09 3.85
CA ALA A 238 5.05 9.57 5.12
C ALA A 238 5.82 10.90 5.00
N PRO A 239 6.79 11.07 4.08
CA PRO A 239 7.46 12.36 3.91
C PRO A 239 6.51 13.46 3.41
N THR A 240 5.50 13.12 2.60
CA THR A 240 4.45 14.08 2.19
C THR A 240 3.62 14.56 3.38
N ILE A 241 3.17 13.64 4.25
CA ILE A 241 2.44 13.98 5.49
C ILE A 241 3.32 14.81 6.43
N ALA A 242 4.59 14.44 6.59
CA ALA A 242 5.54 15.19 7.42
C ALA A 242 5.67 16.64 6.93
N TRP A 243 5.84 16.81 5.61
CA TRP A 243 5.93 18.12 4.98
C TRP A 243 4.66 18.96 5.17
N LEU A 244 3.47 18.37 5.00
CA LEU A 244 2.19 19.06 5.21
C LEU A 244 2.02 19.54 6.66
N LEU A 245 2.53 18.77 7.63
CA LEU A 245 2.45 19.09 9.06
C LEU A 245 3.63 19.94 9.57
N GLY A 246 4.63 20.22 8.72
CA GLY A 246 5.81 21.00 9.09
C GLY A 246 6.78 20.27 10.04
N VAL A 247 6.74 18.93 10.07
CA VAL A 247 7.64 18.10 10.88
C VAL A 247 8.68 17.39 10.00
N ASP A 248 9.75 16.87 10.61
CA ASP A 248 10.75 16.10 9.87
C ASP A 248 10.21 14.75 9.38
N ALA A 249 10.64 14.35 8.17
CA ALA A 249 10.36 13.02 7.66
C ALA A 249 10.96 11.95 8.59
N PRO A 250 10.27 10.81 8.81
CA PRO A 250 10.69 9.84 9.83
C PRO A 250 12.03 9.16 9.49
N ASN A 251 12.34 8.95 8.20
CA ASN A 251 13.58 8.33 7.74
C ASN A 251 14.06 9.03 6.44
N THR A 252 15.37 9.04 6.21
CA THR A 252 16.05 9.72 5.08
C THR A 252 17.18 8.87 4.48
N ASP A 253 17.10 7.55 4.62
CA ASP A 253 18.07 6.63 4.02
C ASP A 253 17.89 6.48 2.51
N GLY A 254 18.78 5.74 1.85
CA GLY A 254 18.71 5.55 0.39
C GLY A 254 17.50 4.75 -0.10
N GLY A 255 16.63 4.28 0.79
CA GLY A 255 15.36 3.63 0.49
C GLY A 255 14.15 4.55 0.69
N ALA A 256 14.37 5.78 1.18
CA ALA A 256 13.31 6.69 1.56
C ALA A 256 12.61 7.33 0.35
N GLY A 257 11.30 7.50 0.47
CA GLY A 257 10.50 8.29 -0.48
C GLY A 257 10.73 9.80 -0.31
N ASN A 258 10.09 10.58 -1.16
CA ASN A 258 10.17 12.03 -1.16
C ASN A 258 8.79 12.66 -0.94
N ALA A 259 8.76 13.86 -0.37
CA ALA A 259 7.52 14.63 -0.28
C ALA A 259 7.06 15.05 -1.68
N VAL A 260 5.84 14.66 -2.07
CA VAL A 260 5.23 15.03 -3.36
C VAL A 260 4.48 16.35 -3.19
N LYS A 261 5.11 17.44 -3.61
CA LYS A 261 4.56 18.80 -3.43
C LYS A 261 3.56 19.16 -4.52
N GLU A 262 3.63 18.46 -5.65
CA GLU A 262 2.78 18.60 -6.83
C GLU A 262 1.31 18.25 -6.55
N ILE A 263 0.98 17.71 -5.38
CA ILE A 263 -0.41 17.62 -4.89
C ILE A 263 -1.01 19.01 -4.56
N MET A 264 -0.18 20.01 -4.30
CA MET A 264 -0.61 21.34 -3.89
C MET A 264 -0.81 22.26 -5.09
N LYS A 265 -1.82 23.13 -5.01
CA LYS A 265 -2.21 24.05 -6.10
C LYS A 265 -1.07 24.99 -6.54
N ASP A 266 -0.18 25.34 -5.62
CA ASP A 266 0.90 26.32 -5.83
C ASP A 266 2.17 25.69 -6.44
N PHE A 267 2.16 24.38 -6.69
CA PHE A 267 3.25 23.66 -7.34
C PHE A 267 2.86 23.25 -8.77
N ASP A 268 3.83 23.37 -9.69
CA ASP A 268 3.69 22.92 -11.07
C ASP A 268 3.79 21.40 -11.16
N ALA A 269 2.77 20.76 -11.71
CA ALA A 269 2.74 19.32 -11.95
C ALA A 269 3.08 18.93 -13.40
N THR A 270 3.36 19.90 -14.29
CA THR A 270 3.57 19.66 -15.73
C THR A 270 4.74 18.71 -16.00
N HIS A 271 5.76 18.73 -15.13
CA HIS A 271 6.96 17.91 -15.24
C HIS A 271 7.04 16.82 -14.16
N TYR A 272 5.89 16.44 -13.59
CA TYR A 272 5.84 15.42 -12.57
C TYR A 272 6.12 14.03 -13.16
N HIS A 273 7.37 13.61 -13.05
CA HIS A 273 7.89 12.31 -13.49
C HIS A 273 8.74 11.69 -12.38
N PRO A 274 8.10 11.25 -11.28
CA PRO A 274 8.82 10.61 -10.19
C PRO A 274 9.46 9.29 -10.66
N PRO A 275 10.52 8.83 -9.99
CA PRO A 275 10.99 7.46 -10.14
C PRO A 275 9.86 6.44 -9.90
N MET A 276 9.92 5.30 -10.59
CA MET A 276 8.94 4.21 -10.46
C MET A 276 9.57 2.97 -9.79
N PHE A 277 10.31 3.19 -8.71
CA PHE A 277 11.09 2.18 -8.03
C PHE A 277 10.27 1.00 -7.51
N ILE A 278 9.19 1.23 -6.77
CA ILE A 278 8.30 0.19 -6.23
C ILE A 278 7.72 -0.64 -7.36
N LYS A 279 7.26 0.01 -8.44
CA LYS A 279 6.75 -0.69 -9.61
C LYS A 279 7.84 -1.58 -10.23
N THR A 280 9.04 -1.04 -10.43
CA THR A 280 10.17 -1.81 -10.97
C THR A 280 10.52 -2.99 -10.07
N ILE A 281 10.63 -2.80 -8.75
CA ILE A 281 10.97 -3.86 -7.80
C ILE A 281 9.90 -4.97 -7.82
N ASN A 282 8.61 -4.62 -7.81
CA ASN A 282 7.54 -5.59 -7.88
C ASN A 282 7.58 -6.40 -9.18
N GLN A 283 7.85 -5.75 -10.31
CA GLN A 283 8.06 -6.44 -11.60
C GLN A 283 9.27 -7.37 -11.57
N GLN A 284 10.37 -6.95 -10.94
CA GLN A 284 11.58 -7.76 -10.78
C GLN A 284 11.33 -9.00 -9.91
N ILE A 285 10.64 -8.86 -8.77
CA ILE A 285 10.28 -9.98 -7.89
C ILE A 285 9.35 -10.95 -8.62
N LYS A 286 8.33 -10.44 -9.32
CA LYS A 286 7.44 -11.27 -10.14
C LYS A 286 8.22 -12.04 -11.21
N LEU A 287 9.11 -11.37 -11.95
CA LEU A 287 9.92 -12.00 -12.98
C LEU A 287 10.88 -13.04 -12.39
N TYR A 288 11.52 -12.74 -11.26
CA TYR A 288 12.40 -13.68 -10.55
C TYR A 288 11.66 -14.98 -10.23
N ASN A 289 10.46 -14.88 -9.64
CA ASN A 289 9.66 -16.07 -9.32
C ASN A 289 9.34 -16.91 -10.56
N ILE A 290 8.96 -16.27 -11.68
CA ILE A 290 8.67 -16.98 -12.94
C ILE A 290 9.92 -17.68 -13.49
N LEU A 291 11.06 -16.97 -13.55
CA LEU A 291 12.31 -17.54 -14.07
C LEU A 291 12.82 -18.67 -13.18
N HIS A 292 12.76 -18.48 -11.87
CA HIS A 292 13.15 -19.49 -10.89
C HIS A 292 12.29 -20.75 -11.01
N SER A 293 10.97 -20.62 -11.14
CA SER A 293 10.08 -21.77 -11.39
C SER A 293 10.39 -22.48 -12.71
N ARG A 294 10.68 -21.73 -13.79
CA ARG A 294 11.08 -22.33 -15.08
C ARG A 294 12.38 -23.12 -14.96
N MET A 295 13.37 -22.61 -14.24
CA MET A 295 14.62 -23.33 -13.99
C MET A 295 14.40 -24.60 -13.19
N ILE A 296 13.57 -24.56 -12.14
CA ILE A 296 13.23 -25.77 -11.36
C ILE A 296 12.58 -26.83 -12.25
N LEU A 297 11.63 -26.45 -13.10
CA LEU A 297 10.99 -27.38 -14.03
C LEU A 297 11.97 -27.94 -15.07
N ALA A 298 12.96 -27.15 -15.50
CA ALA A 298 13.97 -27.60 -16.44
C ALA A 298 14.90 -28.69 -15.87
N ILE A 299 15.06 -28.79 -14.54
CA ILE A 299 15.92 -29.80 -13.88
C ILE A 299 15.52 -31.23 -14.28
N GLU A 300 14.24 -31.48 -14.53
CA GLU A 300 13.74 -32.81 -14.93
C GLU A 300 14.43 -33.32 -16.19
N ASN A 301 14.73 -32.43 -17.14
CA ASN A 301 15.37 -32.77 -18.41
C ASN A 301 16.86 -32.43 -18.43
N GLU A 302 17.28 -31.42 -17.66
CA GLU A 302 18.62 -30.85 -17.65
C GLU A 302 19.12 -30.66 -16.21
N GLY A 303 19.75 -31.70 -15.65
CA GLY A 303 20.21 -31.70 -14.25
C GLY A 303 21.20 -30.58 -13.89
N TYR A 304 21.84 -29.93 -14.88
CA TYR A 304 22.71 -28.77 -14.68
C TYR A 304 21.99 -27.60 -13.99
N PHE A 305 20.69 -27.40 -14.25
CA PHE A 305 19.90 -26.35 -13.59
C PHE A 305 19.85 -26.49 -12.06
N SER A 306 20.04 -27.70 -11.53
CA SER A 306 20.10 -27.91 -10.07
C SER A 306 21.24 -27.13 -9.42
N ASN A 307 22.41 -27.09 -10.08
CA ASN A 307 23.55 -26.31 -9.59
C ASN A 307 23.31 -24.80 -9.71
N ILE A 308 22.64 -24.36 -10.79
CA ILE A 308 22.32 -22.94 -11.01
C ILE A 308 21.36 -22.45 -9.92
N VAL A 309 20.27 -23.18 -9.68
CA VAL A 309 19.29 -22.86 -8.62
C VAL A 309 19.97 -22.78 -7.26
N ALA A 310 20.80 -23.78 -6.92
CA ALA A 310 21.54 -23.79 -5.65
C ALA A 310 22.54 -22.63 -5.51
N PHE A 311 23.12 -22.15 -6.62
CA PHE A 311 23.99 -20.98 -6.62
C PHE A 311 23.20 -19.68 -6.46
N MET A 312 22.03 -19.57 -7.10
CA MET A 312 21.16 -18.40 -7.01
C MET A 312 20.64 -18.13 -5.59
N GLU A 313 20.45 -19.16 -4.78
CA GLU A 313 20.11 -19.00 -3.35
C GLU A 313 21.18 -18.20 -2.57
N ARG A 314 22.40 -18.10 -3.10
CA ARG A 314 23.52 -17.35 -2.51
C ARG A 314 23.70 -15.95 -3.11
N GLU A 315 23.08 -15.68 -4.25
CA GLU A 315 23.16 -14.38 -4.91
C GLU A 315 22.38 -13.30 -4.14
N PRO A 316 22.78 -12.02 -4.22
CA PRO A 316 22.13 -10.94 -3.51
C PRO A 316 20.86 -10.46 -4.23
N PHE A 317 20.03 -11.37 -4.76
CA PHE A 317 18.72 -10.96 -5.25
C PHE A 317 17.88 -10.50 -4.05
N TYR A 318 17.46 -9.24 -4.09
CA TYR A 318 16.63 -8.64 -3.06
C TYR A 318 15.19 -9.11 -3.23
N HIS A 319 14.97 -10.39 -2.95
CA HIS A 319 13.67 -11.05 -2.95
C HIS A 319 12.80 -10.54 -1.79
N GLN A 320 11.48 -10.70 -1.92
CA GLN A 320 10.54 -10.41 -0.83
C GLN A 320 10.81 -11.22 0.45
N ASP A 321 11.38 -12.43 0.33
CA ASP A 321 11.71 -13.27 1.50
C ASP A 321 12.97 -12.78 2.24
N ARG A 322 13.70 -11.83 1.64
CA ARG A 322 14.91 -11.21 2.19
C ARG A 322 14.68 -9.73 2.48
N ILE A 323 13.44 -9.31 2.75
CA ILE A 323 13.10 -7.89 2.88
C ILE A 323 13.92 -7.16 3.94
N SER A 324 14.26 -7.84 5.05
CA SER A 324 15.10 -7.29 6.11
C SER A 324 16.54 -7.01 5.64
N ASP A 325 17.00 -7.65 4.57
CA ASP A 325 18.32 -7.44 3.99
C ASP A 325 18.37 -6.30 2.96
N TRP A 326 17.23 -5.75 2.53
CA TRP A 326 17.19 -4.77 1.43
C TRP A 326 18.04 -3.52 1.71
N HIS A 327 18.12 -3.11 2.97
CA HIS A 327 18.97 -1.99 3.40
C HIS A 327 20.46 -2.17 3.05
N LYS A 328 20.94 -3.41 2.87
CA LYS A 328 22.32 -3.71 2.46
C LYS A 328 22.63 -3.23 1.05
N ALA A 329 21.61 -2.95 0.23
CA ALA A 329 21.79 -2.33 -1.08
C ALA A 329 22.30 -0.88 -0.99
N GLY A 330 22.12 -0.20 0.14
CA GLY A 330 22.54 1.20 0.31
C GLY A 330 21.62 2.23 -0.35
N SER A 331 21.09 1.93 -1.55
CA SER A 331 20.05 2.74 -2.21
C SER A 331 19.07 1.88 -3.02
N THR A 332 17.88 2.42 -3.28
CA THR A 332 16.86 1.79 -4.13
C THR A 332 17.35 1.53 -5.55
N GLU A 333 18.12 2.45 -6.13
CA GLU A 333 18.69 2.30 -7.47
C GLU A 333 19.67 1.13 -7.53
N ASN A 334 20.57 1.01 -6.54
CA ASN A 334 21.51 -0.10 -6.49
C ASN A 334 20.80 -1.44 -6.27
N LEU A 335 19.73 -1.47 -5.45
CA LEU A 335 18.88 -2.65 -5.30
C LEU A 335 18.31 -3.10 -6.66
N ILE A 336 17.74 -2.14 -7.41
CA ILE A 336 17.16 -2.39 -8.74
C ILE A 336 18.22 -2.85 -9.74
N GLU A 337 19.41 -2.25 -9.73
CA GLU A 337 20.52 -2.62 -10.62
C GLU A 337 21.02 -4.04 -10.35
N VAL A 338 21.24 -4.40 -9.09
CA VAL A 338 21.65 -5.75 -8.68
C VAL A 338 20.60 -6.78 -9.12
N ASN A 339 19.33 -6.53 -8.83
CA ASN A 339 18.24 -7.40 -9.26
C ASN A 339 18.17 -7.56 -10.78
N ALA A 340 18.34 -6.47 -11.55
CA ALA A 340 18.30 -6.48 -13.01
C ALA A 340 19.42 -7.36 -13.60
N ASN A 341 20.63 -7.29 -13.05
CA ASN A 341 21.76 -8.12 -13.48
C ASN A 341 21.51 -9.62 -13.25
N ILE A 342 20.95 -9.98 -12.08
CA ILE A 342 20.61 -11.37 -11.77
C ILE A 342 19.51 -11.88 -12.71
N LEU A 343 18.43 -11.11 -12.92
CA LEU A 343 17.34 -11.48 -13.83
C LEU A 343 17.82 -11.67 -15.27
N LYS A 344 18.72 -10.80 -15.74
CA LYS A 344 19.33 -10.94 -17.07
C LYS A 344 20.11 -12.25 -17.18
N ASN A 345 20.92 -12.58 -16.18
CA ASN A 345 21.68 -13.85 -16.16
C ASN A 345 20.74 -15.06 -16.12
N MET A 346 19.65 -14.99 -15.35
CA MET A 346 18.63 -16.04 -15.30
C MET A 346 18.01 -16.27 -16.68
N GLN A 347 17.57 -15.21 -17.34
CA GLN A 347 16.96 -15.27 -18.66
C GLN A 347 17.94 -15.84 -19.71
N MET A 348 19.17 -15.34 -19.75
CA MET A 348 20.21 -15.84 -20.67
C MET A 348 20.50 -17.33 -20.47
N THR A 349 20.52 -17.79 -19.22
CA THR A 349 20.78 -19.21 -18.90
C THR A 349 19.66 -20.11 -19.41
N LEU A 350 18.40 -19.70 -19.27
CA LEU A 350 17.25 -20.43 -19.81
C LEU A 350 17.22 -20.42 -21.35
N ASP A 351 17.56 -19.30 -21.98
CA ASP A 351 17.52 -19.20 -23.45
C ASP A 351 18.61 -20.03 -24.14
N GLN A 352 19.78 -20.14 -23.51
CA GLN A 352 20.87 -20.98 -24.01
C GLN A 352 20.54 -22.48 -23.95
N SER A 353 19.72 -22.92 -23.00
CA SER A 353 19.36 -24.33 -22.85
C SER A 353 18.30 -24.78 -23.86
N ILE A 354 17.35 -23.91 -24.20
CA ILE A 354 16.29 -24.17 -25.21
C ILE A 354 16.86 -24.31 -26.64
N SER A 355 18.11 -23.86 -26.85
CA SER A 355 18.78 -23.88 -28.16
C SER A 355 19.54 -25.18 -28.47
N TYR A 356 19.50 -26.18 -27.58
CA TYR A 356 20.05 -27.54 -27.75
C TYR A 356 18.95 -28.59 -27.64
#